data_AF-J8ADJ3-F1
#
_entry.id   AF-J8ADJ3-F1
#
_cell.length_a   1.000
_cell.length_b   1.000
_cell.length_c   1.000
_cell.angle_alpha   90.00
_cell.angle_beta   90.00
_cell.angle_gamma   90.00
#
_symmetry.space_group_name_H-M   'P 1'
#
loop_
_entity.id
_entity.type
_entity.pdbx_description
1 polymer ?
#
loop_
_entity_poly.entity_id
_entity_poly.type
_entity_poly.pdbx_seq_one_letter_code
_entity_poly.pdbx_strand_id
1 'polypeptide(L)'
;MYSGFMYASVASFLCQAWRRLKVELVKWPPFLVVVTLASAIYLNFFTHHYWIDVRWWLSGLVIIVFWQSWVTYEVNGTRYRMPLALSFMLIGFFIWIAENIATFFGAWKYPNQTNTWSLVHLGKVSSWLLLVIVSFLIVATLKQVKGREFE
;
A
#
# COMPACT_ATOMS: atom_id res chain seq x y z
N MET A 1 -12.55 -17.37 2.30
CA MET A 1 -12.18 -17.29 3.74
C MET A 1 -10.70 -16.94 3.97
N TYR A 2 -9.77 -17.24 3.04
CA TYR A 2 -8.34 -16.85 3.17
C TYR A 2 -8.03 -15.36 2.95
N SER A 3 -8.74 -14.70 2.04
CA SER A 3 -8.42 -13.32 1.63
C SER A 3 -8.64 -12.29 2.76
N GLY A 4 -9.71 -12.43 3.56
CA GLY A 4 -9.96 -11.54 4.72
C GLY A 4 -8.89 -11.66 5.82
N PHE A 5 -8.44 -12.88 6.13
CA PHE A 5 -7.34 -13.12 7.08
C PHE A 5 -6.03 -12.47 6.62
N MET A 6 -5.76 -12.53 5.31
CA MET A 6 -4.58 -11.93 4.73
C MET A 6 -4.57 -10.40 4.91
N TYR A 7 -5.69 -9.72 4.63
CA TYR A 7 -5.77 -8.26 4.78
C TYR A 7 -5.65 -7.80 6.24
N ALA A 8 -6.32 -8.50 7.16
CA ALA A 8 -6.22 -8.20 8.59
C ALA A 8 -4.77 -8.38 9.11
N SER A 9 -4.06 -9.37 8.59
CA SER A 9 -2.66 -9.62 8.94
C SER A 9 -1.74 -8.50 8.46
N VAL A 10 -1.92 -8.00 7.23
CA VAL A 10 -1.14 -6.88 6.69
C VAL A 10 -1.38 -5.60 7.49
N ALA A 11 -2.63 -5.28 7.82
CA ALA A 11 -2.95 -4.11 8.64
C ALA A 11 -2.36 -4.21 10.06
N SER A 12 -2.41 -5.40 10.66
CA SER A 12 -1.81 -5.67 11.98
C SER A 12 -0.29 -5.55 11.95
N PHE A 13 0.35 -6.10 10.91
CA PHE A 13 1.80 -5.97 10.69
C PHE A 13 2.21 -4.50 10.54
N LEU A 14 1.49 -3.73 9.72
CA LEU A 14 1.73 -2.28 9.56
C LEU A 14 1.63 -1.54 10.89
N CYS A 15 0.58 -1.79 11.69
CA CYS A 15 0.43 -1.18 13.00
C CYS A 15 1.58 -1.53 13.96
N GLN A 16 2.01 -2.79 13.94
CA GLN A 16 3.07 -3.26 14.83
C GLN A 16 4.44 -2.73 14.40
N ALA A 17 4.74 -2.73 13.11
CA ALA A 17 5.95 -2.15 12.53
C ALA A 17 6.03 -0.65 12.83
N TRP A 18 4.92 0.08 12.69
CA TRP A 18 4.83 1.50 13.02
C TRP A 18 5.25 1.78 14.46
N ARG A 19 4.72 1.00 15.41
CA ARG A 19 5.02 1.14 16.84
C ARG A 19 6.47 0.74 17.15
N ARG A 20 6.95 -0.36 16.57
CA ARG A 20 8.29 -0.91 16.88
C ARG A 20 9.42 -0.09 16.28
N LEU A 21 9.21 0.47 15.09
CA LEU A 21 10.19 1.28 14.37
C LEU A 21 10.03 2.79 14.64
N LYS A 22 9.17 3.18 15.59
CA LYS A 22 8.86 4.58 15.93
C LYS A 22 8.70 5.44 14.67
N VAL A 23 7.80 5.01 13.78
CA VAL A 23 7.63 5.66 12.49
C VAL A 23 7.05 7.06 12.67
N GLU A 24 7.78 8.06 12.20
CA GLU A 24 7.40 9.48 12.19
C GLU A 24 7.22 9.96 10.76
N LEU A 25 6.13 10.67 10.49
CA LEU A 25 5.83 11.23 9.17
C LEU A 25 6.15 12.73 9.17
N VAL A 26 6.99 13.15 8.23
CA VAL A 26 7.44 14.52 8.06
C VAL A 26 6.92 15.08 6.74
N LYS A 27 6.49 16.35 6.73
CA LYS A 27 5.82 16.99 5.58
C LYS A 27 4.62 16.17 5.08
N TRP A 28 3.77 15.77 6.01
CA TRP A 28 2.54 15.07 5.69
C TRP A 28 1.55 16.02 4.99
N PRO A 29 0.90 15.62 3.88
CA PRO A 29 -0.06 16.46 3.18
C PRO A 29 -1.31 16.74 4.04
N PRO A 30 -2.10 17.75 3.68
CA PRO A 30 -3.30 18.11 4.44
C PRO A 30 -4.25 16.91 4.61
N PHE A 31 -4.85 16.79 5.79
CA PHE A 31 -5.77 15.70 6.14
C PHE A 31 -6.87 15.50 5.09
N LEU A 32 -7.47 16.60 4.62
CA LEU A 32 -8.51 16.55 3.58
C LEU A 32 -8.02 15.91 2.28
N VAL A 33 -6.78 16.20 1.85
CA VAL A 33 -6.19 15.61 0.63
C VAL A 33 -6.05 14.11 0.81
N VAL A 34 -5.53 13.67 1.96
CA VAL A 34 -5.33 12.24 2.25
C VAL A 34 -6.64 11.48 2.34
N VAL A 35 -7.62 12.01 3.05
CA VAL A 35 -8.94 11.39 3.19
C VAL A 35 -9.64 11.31 1.84
N THR A 36 -9.63 12.40 1.06
CA THR A 36 -10.22 12.42 -0.29
C THR A 36 -9.56 11.40 -1.19
N LEU A 37 -8.22 11.29 -1.16
CA LEU A 37 -7.47 10.32 -1.94
C LEU A 37 -7.77 8.88 -1.51
N ALA A 38 -7.79 8.60 -0.20
CA ALA A 38 -8.12 7.29 0.32
C ALA A 38 -9.56 6.88 -0.04
N SER A 39 -10.52 7.79 0.09
CA SER A 39 -11.90 7.59 -0.35
C SER A 39 -12.00 7.36 -1.85
N ALA A 40 -11.27 8.12 -2.67
CA ALA A 40 -11.25 7.93 -4.12
C ALA A 40 -10.69 6.56 -4.53
N ILE A 41 -9.61 6.09 -3.89
CA ILE A 41 -9.07 4.75 -4.12
C ILE A 41 -10.07 3.68 -3.67
N TYR A 42 -10.70 3.87 -2.51
CA TYR A 42 -11.72 2.94 -2.01
C TYR A 42 -12.93 2.85 -2.93
N LEU A 43 -13.49 3.99 -3.36
CA LEU A 43 -14.59 4.04 -4.31
C LEU A 43 -14.19 3.45 -5.68
N ASN A 44 -12.94 3.62 -6.10
CA ASN A 44 -12.44 3.02 -7.33
C ASN A 44 -12.53 1.50 -7.29
N PHE A 45 -12.32 0.84 -6.15
CA PHE A 45 -12.52 -0.61 -6.04
C PHE A 45 -13.95 -1.06 -6.38
N PHE A 46 -14.95 -0.30 -5.98
CA PHE A 46 -16.36 -0.59 -6.29
C PHE A 46 -16.71 -0.21 -7.73
N THR A 47 -16.13 0.89 -8.23
CA THR A 47 -16.44 1.42 -9.57
C THR A 47 -15.69 0.69 -10.68
N HIS A 48 -14.54 0.08 -10.37
CA HIS A 48 -13.70 -0.68 -11.30
C HIS A 48 -14.45 -1.86 -11.93
N HIS A 49 -15.46 -2.39 -11.25
CA HIS A 49 -16.30 -3.45 -11.80
C HIS A 49 -17.12 -3.00 -13.03
N TYR A 50 -17.32 -1.70 -13.21
CA TYR A 50 -18.18 -1.13 -14.26
C TYR A 50 -17.48 -0.13 -15.20
N TRP A 51 -16.29 0.40 -14.89
CA TRP A 51 -15.66 1.50 -15.65
C TRP A 51 -14.12 1.42 -15.78
N ILE A 52 -13.60 2.18 -16.76
CA ILE A 52 -12.18 2.37 -17.17
C ILE A 52 -11.15 2.24 -16.03
N ASP A 53 -9.99 1.66 -16.33
CA ASP A 53 -8.86 1.43 -15.44
C ASP A 53 -8.19 2.72 -14.90
N VAL A 54 -8.85 3.42 -13.96
CA VAL A 54 -8.33 4.64 -13.30
C VAL A 54 -7.21 4.37 -12.29
N ARG A 55 -6.84 3.11 -12.08
CA ARG A 55 -5.85 2.66 -11.07
C ARG A 55 -4.48 3.30 -11.29
N TRP A 56 -4.06 3.45 -12.53
CA TRP A 56 -2.78 4.09 -12.88
C TRP A 56 -2.78 5.58 -12.56
N TRP A 57 -3.89 6.27 -12.83
CA TRP A 57 -4.07 7.68 -12.48
C TRP A 57 -4.03 7.90 -10.97
N LEU A 58 -4.75 7.07 -10.21
CA LEU A 58 -4.74 7.11 -8.74
C LEU A 58 -3.35 6.82 -8.16
N SER A 59 -2.65 5.83 -8.71
CA SER A 59 -1.29 5.50 -8.28
C SER A 59 -0.32 6.66 -8.54
N GLY A 60 -0.43 7.31 -9.71
CA GLY A 60 0.33 8.52 -10.01
C GLY A 60 -0.01 9.66 -9.04
N LEU A 61 -1.30 9.85 -8.71
CA LEU A 61 -1.76 10.88 -7.79
C LEU A 61 -1.23 10.67 -6.37
N VAL A 62 -1.18 9.42 -5.89
CA VAL A 62 -0.52 9.06 -4.62
C VAL A 62 0.96 9.47 -4.68
N ILE A 63 1.69 9.10 -5.73
CA ILE A 63 3.11 9.44 -5.85
C ILE A 63 3.31 10.96 -5.83
N ILE A 64 2.48 11.73 -6.55
CA ILE A 64 2.57 13.19 -6.60
C ILE A 64 2.27 13.82 -5.24
N VAL A 65 1.17 13.43 -4.59
CA VAL A 65 0.74 13.98 -3.29
C VAL A 65 1.78 13.70 -2.20
N PHE A 66 2.36 12.49 -2.21
CA PHE A 66 3.33 12.07 -1.20
C PHE A 66 4.79 12.24 -1.63
N TRP A 67 5.06 12.88 -2.77
CA TRP A 67 6.44 13.08 -3.26
C TRP A 67 7.29 13.91 -2.30
N GLN A 68 6.67 14.89 -1.65
CA GLN A 68 7.33 15.75 -0.67
C GLN A 68 7.32 15.18 0.75
N SER A 69 6.63 14.05 0.97
CA SER A 69 6.50 13.42 2.28
C SER A 69 7.65 12.49 2.58
N TRP A 70 8.14 12.56 3.82
CA TRP A 70 9.24 11.76 4.30
C TRP A 70 8.79 10.91 5.47
N VAL A 71 9.27 9.68 5.52
CA VAL A 71 9.07 8.79 6.65
C VAL A 71 10.40 8.57 7.35
N THR A 72 10.43 8.89 8.64
CA THR A 72 11.57 8.67 9.53
C THR A 72 11.25 7.44 10.38
N TYR A 73 12.22 6.55 10.56
CA TYR A 73 12.06 5.37 11.39
C TYR A 73 13.37 5.09 12.15
N GLU A 74 13.25 4.52 13.35
CA GLU A 74 14.37 4.21 14.23
C GLU A 74 14.62 2.70 14.24
N VAL A 75 15.85 2.30 13.92
CA VAL A 75 16.32 0.91 14.00
C VAL A 75 17.51 0.87 14.92
N ASN A 76 17.40 0.11 16.02
CA ASN A 76 18.47 -0.10 16.99
C ASN A 76 19.13 1.22 17.49
N GLY A 77 18.30 2.25 17.72
CA GLY A 77 18.74 3.58 18.17
C GLY A 77 19.24 4.52 17.05
N THR A 78 19.35 4.05 15.80
CA THR A 78 19.73 4.89 14.66
C THR A 78 18.49 5.35 13.89
N ARG A 79 18.36 6.66 13.64
CA ARG A 79 17.26 7.24 12.86
C ARG A 79 17.58 7.25 11.37
N TYR A 80 16.71 6.63 10.58
CA TYR A 80 16.76 6.59 9.12
C TYR A 80 15.61 7.41 8.55
N ARG A 81 15.79 7.95 7.34
CA ARG A 81 14.79 8.75 6.62
C ARG A 81 14.68 8.25 5.19
N MET A 82 13.47 8.04 4.71
CA MET A 82 13.20 7.72 3.31
C MET A 82 12.01 8.52 2.76
N PRO A 83 11.99 8.86 1.47
CA PRO A 83 10.80 9.42 0.83
C PRO A 83 9.64 8.42 0.90
N LEU A 84 8.45 8.87 1.29
CA LEU A 84 7.29 7.99 1.44
C LEU A 84 6.85 7.39 0.10
N ALA A 85 6.94 8.17 -0.98
CA ALA A 85 6.70 7.70 -2.34
C ALA A 85 7.61 6.52 -2.72
N LEU A 86 8.89 6.56 -2.29
CA LEU A 86 9.83 5.46 -2.52
C LEU A 86 9.41 4.21 -1.74
N SER A 87 8.93 4.36 -0.50
CA SER A 87 8.41 3.23 0.29
C SER A 87 7.24 2.55 -0.42
N PHE A 88 6.27 3.31 -0.96
CA PHE A 88 5.16 2.73 -1.71
C PHE A 88 5.62 2.02 -2.99
N MET A 89 6.59 2.59 -3.71
CA MET A 89 7.18 1.97 -4.89
C MET A 89 7.87 0.64 -4.55
N LEU A 90 8.66 0.61 -3.47
CA LEU A 90 9.32 -0.60 -2.98
C LEU A 90 8.31 -1.66 -2.55
N ILE A 91 7.25 -1.28 -1.83
CA ILE A 91 6.17 -2.20 -1.45
C ILE A 91 5.55 -2.82 -2.71
N GLY A 92 5.22 -2.02 -3.72
CA GLY A 92 4.71 -2.51 -4.99
C GLY A 92 5.65 -3.46 -5.70
N PHE A 93 6.93 -3.11 -5.72
CA PHE A 93 7.97 -3.93 -6.32
C PHE A 93 8.12 -5.28 -5.62
N PHE A 94 8.15 -5.32 -4.28
CA PHE A 94 8.23 -6.57 -3.52
C PHE A 94 6.96 -7.41 -3.65
N ILE A 95 5.76 -6.80 -3.68
CA ILE A 95 4.51 -7.54 -3.94
C ILE A 95 4.56 -8.14 -5.35
N TRP A 96 5.02 -7.38 -6.34
CA TRP A 96 5.17 -7.88 -7.70
C TRP A 96 6.14 -9.06 -7.76
N ILE A 97 7.31 -8.97 -7.12
CA ILE A 97 8.26 -10.08 -7.02
C ILE A 97 7.63 -11.28 -6.31
N ALA A 98 7.00 -11.08 -5.16
CA ALA A 98 6.39 -12.14 -4.37
C ALA A 98 5.32 -12.90 -5.16
N GLU A 99 4.50 -12.19 -5.94
CA GLU A 99 3.49 -12.79 -6.81
C GLU A 99 4.12 -13.59 -7.95
N ASN A 100 5.18 -13.06 -8.58
CA ASN A 100 5.91 -13.79 -9.63
C ASN A 100 6.58 -15.05 -9.07
N ILE A 101 7.17 -14.98 -7.88
CA ILE A 101 7.75 -16.14 -7.18
C ILE A 101 6.66 -17.14 -6.79
N ALA A 102 5.53 -16.69 -6.24
CA ALA A 102 4.41 -17.55 -5.87
C ALA A 102 3.82 -18.29 -7.09
N THR A 103 3.74 -17.61 -8.23
CA THR A 103 3.34 -18.19 -9.52
C THR A 103 4.39 -19.18 -10.04
N PHE A 104 5.68 -18.85 -9.90
CA PHE A 104 6.79 -19.73 -10.29
C PHE A 104 6.86 -21.01 -9.46
N PHE A 105 6.61 -20.93 -8.15
CA PHE A 105 6.59 -22.08 -7.23
C PHE A 105 5.27 -22.88 -7.27
N GLY A 106 4.26 -22.43 -8.02
CA GLY A 106 3.02 -23.20 -8.23
C GLY A 106 2.14 -23.35 -6.98
N ALA A 107 2.21 -22.41 -6.03
CA ALA A 107 1.47 -22.48 -4.76
C ALA A 107 -0.07 -22.53 -4.94
N TRP A 108 -0.58 -22.06 -6.09
CA TRP A 108 -1.93 -22.33 -6.59
C TRP A 108 -1.87 -22.54 -8.11
N LYS A 109 -1.89 -23.80 -8.55
CA LYS A 109 -2.03 -24.15 -9.97
C LYS A 109 -3.49 -23.90 -10.39
N TYR A 110 -3.76 -22.85 -11.17
CA TYR A 110 -5.00 -22.82 -11.94
C TYR A 110 -4.94 -24.00 -12.93
N PRO A 111 -5.91 -24.93 -12.91
CA PRO A 111 -5.82 -26.19 -13.64
C PRO A 111 -5.85 -26.06 -15.18
N ASN A 112 -5.75 -24.84 -15.74
CA ASN A 112 -5.83 -24.59 -17.18
C ASN A 112 -4.60 -23.89 -17.80
N GLN A 113 -3.51 -23.66 -17.06
CA GLN A 113 -2.29 -23.04 -17.62
C GLN A 113 -1.17 -24.07 -17.80
N THR A 114 -1.30 -24.88 -18.85
CA THR A 114 -0.33 -25.93 -19.22
C THR A 114 0.70 -25.51 -20.27
N ASN A 115 0.63 -24.31 -20.89
CA ASN A 115 1.46 -24.10 -22.09
C ASN A 115 2.03 -22.69 -22.39
N THR A 116 2.00 -21.73 -21.46
CA THR A 116 2.73 -20.46 -21.69
C THR A 116 3.04 -19.77 -20.37
N TRP A 117 4.33 -19.55 -20.08
CA TRP A 117 4.76 -18.72 -18.97
C TRP A 117 4.40 -17.26 -19.30
N SER A 118 3.30 -16.76 -18.76
CA SER A 118 2.92 -15.35 -18.92
C SER A 118 3.38 -14.57 -17.69
N LEU A 119 4.14 -13.48 -17.90
CA LEU A 119 4.39 -12.48 -16.87
C LEU A 119 3.05 -12.09 -16.22
N VAL A 120 2.96 -12.21 -14.90
CA VAL A 120 1.70 -11.94 -14.18
C VAL A 120 1.25 -10.52 -14.49
N HIS A 121 0.01 -10.38 -14.97
CA HIS A 121 -0.56 -9.09 -15.36
C HIS A 121 -0.44 -8.08 -14.21
N LEU A 122 0.26 -6.96 -14.48
CA LEU A 122 0.42 -5.80 -13.59
C LEU A 122 -0.92 -5.30 -13.02
N GLY A 123 -2.02 -5.54 -13.74
CA GLY A 123 -3.37 -5.19 -13.31
C GLY A 123 -3.85 -5.89 -12.04
N LYS A 124 -3.38 -7.11 -11.70
CA LYS A 124 -3.75 -7.76 -10.42
C LYS A 124 -2.94 -7.21 -9.25
N VAL A 125 -1.64 -7.00 -9.46
CA VAL A 125 -0.72 -6.47 -8.45
C VAL A 125 -1.05 -5.01 -8.09
N SER A 126 -1.47 -4.23 -9.08
CA SER A 126 -1.95 -2.85 -8.90
C SER A 126 -3.07 -2.73 -7.86
N SER A 127 -4.06 -3.62 -7.88
CA SER A 127 -5.12 -3.60 -6.87
C SER A 127 -4.57 -3.88 -5.47
N TRP A 128 -3.67 -4.85 -5.35
CA TRP A 128 -3.08 -5.18 -4.05
C TRP A 128 -2.27 -4.03 -3.47
N LEU A 129 -1.47 -3.37 -4.31
CA LEU A 129 -0.76 -2.16 -3.93
C LEU A 129 -1.72 -1.08 -3.40
N LEU A 130 -2.81 -0.80 -4.12
CA LEU A 130 -3.78 0.22 -3.73
C LEU A 130 -4.45 -0.11 -2.38
N LEU A 131 -4.76 -1.37 -2.10
CA LEU A 131 -5.27 -1.80 -0.79
C LEU A 131 -4.27 -1.56 0.34
N VAL A 132 -3.00 -1.87 0.10
CA VAL A 132 -1.93 -1.62 1.09
C VAL A 132 -1.76 -0.12 1.32
N ILE A 133 -1.80 0.68 0.26
CA ILE A 133 -1.76 2.16 0.36
C ILE A 133 -2.95 2.66 1.18
N VAL A 134 -4.19 2.26 0.86
CA VAL A 134 -5.38 2.70 1.61
C VAL A 134 -5.28 2.30 3.08
N SER A 135 -4.86 1.07 3.38
CA SER A 135 -4.68 0.60 4.76
C SER A 135 -3.65 1.45 5.50
N PHE A 136 -2.52 1.75 4.86
CA PHE A 136 -1.50 2.63 5.40
C PHE A 136 -2.04 4.05 5.62
N LEU A 137 -2.76 4.62 4.66
CA LEU A 137 -3.33 5.96 4.76
C LEU A 137 -4.31 6.07 5.92
N ILE A 138 -5.18 5.07 6.12
CA ILE A 138 -6.12 5.03 7.25
C ILE A 138 -5.36 5.02 8.58
N VAL A 139 -4.38 4.12 8.74
CA VAL A 139 -3.58 4.02 9.96
C VAL A 139 -2.78 5.29 10.23
N ALA A 140 -2.11 5.83 9.21
CA ALA A 140 -1.35 7.06 9.29
C ALA A 140 -2.23 8.25 9.69
N THR A 141 -3.41 8.35 9.08
CA THR A 141 -4.40 9.39 9.36
C THR A 141 -4.93 9.29 10.80
N LEU A 142 -5.30 8.09 11.24
CA LEU A 142 -5.72 7.83 12.63
C LEU A 142 -4.63 8.20 13.65
N LYS A 143 -3.37 7.89 13.35
CA LYS A 143 -2.23 8.24 14.22
C LYS A 143 -1.98 9.75 14.26
N GLN A 144 -2.11 10.44 13.13
CA GLN A 144 -1.96 11.91 13.03
C GLN A 144 -3.09 12.66 13.74
N VAL A 145 -4.33 12.16 13.69
CA VAL A 145 -5.45 12.75 14.45
C VAL A 145 -5.23 12.53 15.94
N LYS A 146 -4.94 11.28 16.35
CA LYS A 146 -4.70 10.96 17.75
C LYS A 146 -3.51 11.74 18.35
N GLY A 147 -2.44 11.96 17.58
CA GLY A 147 -1.30 12.76 18.03
C GLY A 147 -1.63 14.24 18.27
N ARG A 148 -2.59 14.81 17.52
CA ARG A 148 -3.05 16.20 17.69
C ARG A 148 -4.04 16.40 18.83
N GLU A 149 -4.70 15.33 19.29
CA GLU A 149 -5.69 15.38 20.37
C GLU A 149 -5.03 15.36 21.77
N PHE A 150 -3.73 15.07 21.85
CA PHE A 150 -2.95 15.08 23.09
C PHE A 150 -2.04 16.32 23.24
N GLU A 151 -2.28 17.37 22.46
CA GLU A 151 -1.54 18.64 22.52
C GLU A 151 -2.47 19.79 22.96
#